data_AF-A0A8T6P013-F1
#
_entry.id   AF-A0A8T6P013-F1
#
_cell.length_a   1.000
_cell.length_b   1.000
_cell.length_c   1.000
_cell.angle_alpha   90.00
_cell.angle_beta   90.00
_cell.angle_gamma   90.00
#
_symmetry.space_group_name_H-M   'P 1'
#
loop_
_entity.id
_entity.type
_entity.pdbx_description
1 polymer ?
#
loop_
_entity_poly.entity_id
_entity_poly.type
_entity_poly.pdbx_seq_one_letter_code
_entity_poly.pdbx_strand_id
1 'polypeptide(L)'
;MTLVAASPEPDAVLAGSPAEVRLTFNQPLQFEGSAIRVENADGQRVSARDLSIEGEDDEVLRVSINEGLREGVYTIIYAANRAQRSGPIVDETPDIVGTYSFRIQFPPPQLAILSPADGESFPPGPVPIELTTEFFEISEGQNEVQVIINGEPWTRFRAYERSIVFDQPGVYTLDVRLARSEDDPLPETTTRVHIAVEAPAAEAVADPSSVITVNTTQRILLAILAVALLGLGYWLGLRPDPAPGA
;
A
#
# COMPACT_ATOMS: atom_id res chain seq x y z
N MET A 1 26.94 30.88 24.56
CA MET A 1 26.13 29.73 24.13
C MET A 1 25.61 29.95 22.73
N THR A 2 25.68 28.93 21.87
CA THR A 2 25.17 28.96 20.50
C THR A 2 24.54 27.62 20.15
N LEU A 3 23.51 27.64 19.31
CA LEU A 3 22.94 26.43 18.71
C LEU A 3 23.94 25.86 17.68
N VAL A 4 24.30 24.59 17.81
CA VAL A 4 25.28 23.90 16.95
C VAL A 4 24.59 22.98 15.96
N ALA A 5 23.53 22.29 16.39
CA ALA A 5 22.75 21.40 15.55
C ALA A 5 21.28 21.42 15.97
N ALA A 6 20.40 21.12 15.01
CA ALA A 6 18.96 21.03 15.22
C ALA A 6 18.40 19.86 14.41
N SER A 7 17.45 19.14 15.01
CA SER A 7 16.65 18.13 14.34
C SER A 7 15.18 18.37 14.70
N PRO A 8 14.31 18.68 13.72
CA PRO A 8 14.60 18.94 12.31
C PRO A 8 15.55 20.13 12.08
N GLU A 9 16.28 20.11 10.96
CA GLU A 9 17.15 21.24 10.58
C GLU A 9 16.32 22.47 10.15
N PRO A 10 16.87 23.70 10.23
CA PRO A 10 16.24 24.88 9.66
C PRO A 10 15.92 24.70 8.18
N ASP A 11 14.69 25.04 7.82
CA ASP A 11 14.10 24.94 6.48
C ASP A 11 14.04 23.51 5.91
N ALA A 12 14.18 22.49 6.75
CA ALA A 12 14.06 21.09 6.36
C ALA A 12 12.67 20.78 5.79
N VAL A 13 12.65 19.92 4.77
CA VAL A 13 11.43 19.34 4.18
C VAL A 13 11.37 17.87 4.59
N LEU A 14 10.39 17.53 5.43
CA LEU A 14 10.22 16.19 5.95
C LEU A 14 9.10 15.45 5.23
N ALA A 15 9.34 14.19 4.88
CA ALA A 15 8.34 13.29 4.31
C ALA A 15 7.37 12.72 5.37
N GLY A 16 7.51 13.14 6.63
CA GLY A 16 6.76 12.60 7.76
C GLY A 16 6.84 13.48 9.00
N SER A 17 5.91 13.28 9.93
CA SER A 17 5.95 13.91 11.24
C SER A 17 7.17 13.43 12.02
N PRO A 18 8.06 14.32 12.50
CA PRO A 18 9.08 13.92 13.46
C PRO A 18 8.42 13.54 14.80
N ALA A 19 9.00 12.60 15.52
CA ALA A 19 8.52 12.22 16.85
C ALA A 19 8.90 13.25 17.93
N GLU A 20 9.96 14.02 17.69
CA GLU A 20 10.54 14.95 18.65
C GLU A 20 11.34 16.05 17.94
N VAL A 21 11.62 17.12 18.68
CA VAL A 21 12.59 18.15 18.30
C VAL A 21 13.77 18.06 19.25
N ARG A 22 14.99 18.10 18.71
CA ARG A 22 16.26 18.13 19.45
C ARG A 22 17.08 19.34 19.02
N LEU A 23 17.57 20.09 19.99
CA LEU A 23 18.44 21.25 19.80
C LEU A 23 19.73 21.02 20.57
N THR A 24 20.87 20.94 19.88
CA THR A 24 22.19 20.73 20.48
C THR A 24 22.95 22.04 20.56
N PHE A 25 23.44 22.38 21.74
CA PHE A 25 24.22 23.58 22.01
C PHE A 25 25.70 23.25 22.26
N ASN A 26 26.57 24.27 22.28
CA ASN A 26 28.00 24.08 22.54
C ASN A 26 28.40 24.21 24.02
N GLN A 27 27.42 24.23 24.91
CA GLN A 27 27.60 24.42 26.34
C GLN A 27 26.51 23.65 27.09
N PRO A 28 26.82 23.14 28.31
CA PRO A 28 25.83 22.52 29.18
C PRO A 28 24.65 23.45 29.48
N LEU A 29 23.45 22.90 29.47
CA LEU A 29 22.20 23.63 29.65
C LEU A 29 21.70 23.54 31.10
N GLN A 30 20.92 24.53 31.51
CA GLN A 30 20.05 24.42 32.69
C GLN A 30 18.59 24.31 32.26
N PHE A 31 17.82 23.52 33.00
CA PHE A 31 16.40 23.34 32.72
C PHE A 31 15.60 24.62 33.00
N GLU A 32 15.94 25.33 34.09
CA GLU A 32 15.22 26.51 34.52
C GLU A 32 15.36 27.68 33.52
N GLY A 33 14.20 28.18 33.06
CA GLY A 33 14.10 29.23 32.04
C GLY A 33 14.35 28.75 30.60
N SER A 34 14.69 27.48 30.38
CA SER A 34 14.76 26.89 29.04
C SER A 34 13.37 26.46 28.57
N ALA A 35 13.12 26.56 27.26
CA ALA A 35 11.85 26.21 26.65
C ALA A 35 12.02 25.84 25.17
N ILE A 36 11.23 24.87 24.72
CA ILE A 36 10.94 24.64 23.29
C ILE A 36 9.43 24.65 23.09
N ARG A 37 9.00 25.31 22.03
CA ARG A 37 7.63 25.27 21.53
C ARG A 37 7.66 25.05 20.03
N VAL A 38 6.81 24.15 19.54
CA VAL A 38 6.53 24.01 18.11
C VAL A 38 5.10 24.45 17.87
N GLU A 39 4.91 25.35 16.91
CA GLU A 39 3.62 25.90 16.49
C GLU A 39 3.36 25.57 15.00
N ASN A 40 2.10 25.35 14.64
CA ASN A 40 1.68 25.23 13.25
C ASN A 40 1.46 26.62 12.61
N ALA A 41 1.03 26.66 11.35
CA ALA A 41 0.76 27.90 10.62
C ALA A 41 -0.31 28.80 11.29
N ASP A 42 -1.22 28.23 12.09
CA ASP A 42 -2.26 28.95 12.84
C ASP A 42 -1.77 29.48 14.20
N GLY A 43 -0.49 29.28 14.53
CA GLY A 43 0.09 29.61 15.84
C GLY A 43 -0.33 28.65 16.95
N GLN A 44 -0.96 27.51 16.62
CA GLN A 44 -1.35 26.51 17.60
C GLN A 44 -0.15 25.65 17.97
N ARG A 45 0.06 25.46 19.27
CA ARG A 45 1.13 24.58 19.78
C ARG A 45 0.85 23.12 19.42
N VAL A 46 1.84 22.48 18.80
CA VAL A 46 1.83 21.04 18.45
C VAL A 46 2.90 20.23 19.20
N SER A 47 3.82 20.89 19.92
CA SER A 47 4.74 20.18 20.81
C SER A 47 4.08 19.80 22.13
N ALA A 48 4.49 18.65 22.67
CA ALA A 48 4.18 18.24 24.03
C ALA A 48 4.83 19.20 25.04
N ARG A 49 4.42 19.10 26.31
CA ARG A 49 4.93 19.92 27.43
C ARG A 49 5.91 19.13 28.30
N ASP A 50 6.73 18.31 27.66
CA ASP A 50 7.62 17.32 28.26
C ASP A 50 9.09 17.63 27.96
N LEU A 51 9.46 18.91 28.08
CA LEU A 51 10.84 19.35 27.88
C LEU A 51 11.80 18.48 28.70
N SER A 52 12.88 18.02 28.08
CA SER A 52 13.99 17.32 28.75
C SER A 52 15.33 17.89 28.29
N ILE A 53 16.34 17.74 29.16
CA ILE A 53 17.74 17.96 28.81
C ILE A 53 18.41 16.59 28.82
N GLU A 54 19.18 16.31 27.77
CA GLU A 54 19.85 15.04 27.52
C GLU A 54 21.27 15.26 26.99
N GLY A 55 22.05 14.17 26.90
CA GLY A 55 23.44 14.18 26.47
C GLY A 55 24.41 13.93 27.62
N GLU A 56 25.65 13.55 27.30
CA GLU A 56 26.70 13.29 28.31
C GLU A 56 27.06 14.56 29.09
N ASP A 57 26.96 15.71 28.43
CA ASP A 57 27.29 17.03 28.97
C ASP A 57 26.04 17.95 29.11
N ASP A 58 24.82 17.39 29.13
CA ASP A 58 23.56 18.15 29.26
C ASP A 58 23.37 19.24 28.17
N GLU A 59 23.83 18.99 26.95
CA GLU A 59 23.87 19.99 25.85
C GLU A 59 22.68 19.91 24.89
N VAL A 60 21.80 18.92 25.06
CA VAL A 60 20.68 18.66 24.14
C VAL A 60 19.36 19.01 24.81
N LEU A 61 18.65 19.98 24.26
CA LEU A 61 17.28 20.30 24.66
C LEU A 61 16.31 19.52 23.76
N ARG A 62 15.41 18.76 24.36
CA ARG A 62 14.46 17.89 23.65
C ARG A 62 13.03 18.20 24.05
N VAL A 63 12.11 18.14 23.09
CA VAL A 63 10.66 18.12 23.35
C VAL A 63 9.98 17.13 22.40
N SER A 64 8.99 16.40 22.89
CA SER A 64 8.22 15.50 22.01
C SER A 64 7.22 16.29 21.17
N ILE A 65 6.88 15.74 20.00
CA ILE A 65 5.84 16.26 19.13
C ILE A 65 4.56 15.45 19.36
N ASN A 66 3.41 16.12 19.48
CA ASN A 66 2.13 15.42 19.53
C ASN A 66 1.92 14.67 18.21
N GLU A 67 1.42 13.44 18.27
CA GLU A 67 1.37 12.54 17.13
C GLU A 67 0.67 13.14 15.89
N GLY A 68 1.20 12.80 14.71
CA GLY A 68 0.50 12.99 13.44
C GLY A 68 0.47 14.42 12.92
N LEU A 69 1.63 15.12 12.89
CA LEU A 69 1.69 16.40 12.19
C LEU A 69 1.31 16.22 10.70
N ARG A 70 0.38 17.06 10.25
CA ARG A 70 -0.12 17.10 8.87
C ARG A 70 0.87 17.85 7.97
N GLU A 71 0.62 17.83 6.67
CA GLU A 71 1.37 18.70 5.75
C GLU A 71 1.20 20.17 6.14
N GLY A 72 2.30 20.91 6.10
CA GLY A 72 2.29 22.31 6.51
C GLY A 72 3.67 22.83 6.92
N VAL A 73 3.70 24.10 7.28
CA VAL A 73 4.88 24.76 7.83
C VAL A 73 4.74 24.82 9.36
N TYR A 74 5.83 24.50 10.04
CA TYR A 74 5.92 24.48 11.49
C TYR A 74 7.05 25.38 11.95
N THR A 75 6.78 26.15 13.00
CA THR A 75 7.73 27.09 13.58
C THR A 75 8.21 26.56 14.92
N ILE A 76 9.53 26.42 15.07
CA ILE A 76 10.18 26.11 16.33
C ILE A 76 10.58 27.43 16.97
N ILE A 77 10.19 27.61 18.23
CA ILE A 77 10.53 28.75 19.07
C ILE A 77 11.23 28.18 20.30
N TYR A 78 12.44 28.67 20.58
CA TYR A 78 13.20 28.17 21.71
C TYR A 78 13.85 29.28 22.52
N ALA A 79 14.03 29.00 23.80
CA ALA A 79 14.85 29.75 24.72
C ALA A 79 15.73 28.75 25.47
N ALA A 80 17.01 29.04 25.64
CA ALA A 80 17.91 28.18 26.37
C ALA A 80 18.81 28.98 27.30
N ASN A 81 19.16 28.36 28.43
CA ASN A 81 20.07 28.90 29.44
C ASN A 81 21.25 27.96 29.65
N ARG A 82 22.43 28.51 29.84
CA ARG A 82 23.63 27.76 30.20
C ARG A 82 23.58 27.36 31.67
N ALA A 83 24.15 26.21 32.01
CA ALA A 83 24.34 25.82 33.40
C ALA A 83 25.27 26.79 34.12
N GLN A 84 24.80 27.41 35.22
CA GLN A 84 25.66 28.28 36.04
C GLN A 84 26.54 27.44 36.98
N ARG A 85 27.84 27.74 36.98
CA ARG A 85 28.82 27.00 37.79
C ARG A 85 28.90 27.45 39.25
N SER A 86 28.41 28.66 39.58
CA SER A 86 28.15 29.21 40.93
C SER A 86 27.92 30.73 40.85
N GLY A 87 26.85 31.22 41.48
CA GLY A 87 26.54 32.65 41.59
C GLY A 87 25.06 32.89 41.90
N PRO A 88 24.67 34.07 42.41
CA PRO A 88 23.26 34.43 42.53
C PRO A 88 22.58 34.45 41.16
N ILE A 89 21.33 34.02 41.07
CA ILE A 89 20.48 34.19 39.88
C ILE A 89 20.19 35.70 39.78
N VAL A 90 20.85 36.41 38.86
CA VAL A 90 20.71 37.87 38.73
C VAL A 90 19.90 38.27 37.48
N ASP A 91 19.57 37.33 36.60
CA ASP A 91 18.85 37.66 35.37
C ASP A 91 17.89 36.54 34.97
N GLU A 92 16.62 36.88 34.73
CA GLU A 92 15.58 35.99 34.20
C GLU A 92 15.62 35.94 32.66
N THR A 93 16.49 36.72 32.03
CA THR A 93 16.62 36.78 30.57
C THR A 93 17.32 35.52 30.03
N PRO A 94 16.75 34.82 29.04
CA PRO A 94 17.41 33.66 28.45
C PRO A 94 18.76 34.00 27.81
N ASP A 95 19.76 33.12 27.96
CA ASP A 95 21.08 33.31 27.31
C ASP A 95 20.99 33.32 25.77
N ILE A 96 20.05 32.56 25.21
CA ILE A 96 19.74 32.56 23.78
C ILE A 96 18.25 32.37 23.57
N VAL A 97 17.71 33.12 22.60
CA VAL A 97 16.36 32.94 22.07
C VAL A 97 16.48 32.83 20.55
N GLY A 98 15.72 31.92 19.96
CA GLY A 98 15.72 31.77 18.51
C GLY A 98 14.43 31.18 17.97
N THR A 99 14.29 31.29 16.67
CA THR A 99 13.20 30.67 15.92
C THR A 99 13.69 30.23 14.56
N TYR A 100 13.12 29.13 14.06
CA TYR A 100 13.29 28.66 12.69
C TYR A 100 12.09 27.81 12.29
N SER A 101 11.95 27.54 11.00
CA SER A 101 10.86 26.71 10.46
C SER A 101 11.36 25.40 9.90
N PHE A 102 10.47 24.41 9.84
CA PHE A 102 10.57 23.25 8.97
C PHE A 102 9.21 23.02 8.32
N ARG A 103 9.15 22.18 7.28
CA ARG A 103 7.89 21.83 6.62
C ARG A 103 7.71 20.32 6.53
N ILE A 104 6.47 19.89 6.64
CA ILE A 104 6.05 18.52 6.31
C ILE A 104 5.42 18.57 4.93
N GLN A 105 5.92 17.71 4.06
CA GLN A 105 5.42 17.50 2.72
C GLN A 105 5.45 16.00 2.48
N PHE A 106 4.28 15.37 2.51
CA PHE A 106 4.17 13.96 2.21
C PHE A 106 4.49 13.73 0.72
N PRO A 107 5.05 12.57 0.37
CA PRO A 107 5.11 12.14 -1.00
C PRO A 107 3.71 12.15 -1.65
N PRO A 108 3.62 12.24 -2.98
CA PRO A 108 2.38 12.00 -3.69
C PRO A 108 1.77 10.66 -3.28
N PRO A 109 0.44 10.58 -3.16
CA PRO A 109 -0.22 9.34 -2.80
C PRO A 109 0.07 8.26 -3.84
N GLN A 110 0.18 7.01 -3.39
CA GLN A 110 0.42 5.87 -4.27
C GLN A 110 -0.72 4.88 -4.14
N LEU A 111 -1.06 4.24 -5.25
CA LEU A 111 -2.07 3.19 -5.34
C LEU A 111 -1.45 1.95 -5.96
N ALA A 112 -1.63 0.80 -5.31
CA ALA A 112 -1.34 -0.49 -5.91
C ALA A 112 -2.59 -1.38 -5.88
N ILE A 113 -2.83 -2.06 -7.00
CA ILE A 113 -3.86 -3.11 -7.13
C ILE A 113 -3.19 -4.43 -6.77
N LEU A 114 -3.69 -5.08 -5.72
CA LEU A 114 -3.22 -6.40 -5.26
C LEU A 114 -3.92 -7.52 -6.01
N SER A 115 -5.20 -7.33 -6.32
CA SER A 115 -6.04 -8.21 -7.14
C SER A 115 -7.05 -7.34 -7.88
N PRO A 116 -7.35 -7.61 -9.16
CA PRO A 116 -6.78 -8.67 -9.99
C PRO A 116 -5.34 -8.35 -10.42
N ALA A 117 -4.55 -9.37 -10.71
CA ALA A 117 -3.26 -9.21 -11.36
C ALA A 117 -3.44 -8.88 -12.86
N ASP A 118 -2.46 -8.19 -13.46
CA ASP A 118 -2.48 -7.90 -14.90
C ASP A 118 -2.42 -9.19 -15.72
N GLY A 119 -3.41 -9.37 -16.60
CA GLY A 119 -3.61 -10.57 -17.43
C GLY A 119 -4.36 -11.71 -16.74
N GLU A 120 -4.87 -11.53 -15.52
CA GLU A 120 -5.62 -12.57 -14.80
C GLU A 120 -6.99 -12.87 -15.46
N SER A 121 -7.36 -14.15 -15.44
CA SER A 121 -8.62 -14.64 -16.02
C SER A 121 -9.63 -14.99 -14.93
N PHE A 122 -10.89 -14.63 -15.14
CA PHE A 122 -12.00 -14.89 -14.24
C PHE A 122 -13.18 -15.52 -14.98
N PRO A 123 -13.97 -16.39 -14.34
CA PRO A 123 -15.27 -16.76 -14.87
C PRO A 123 -16.22 -15.54 -14.85
N PRO A 124 -17.34 -15.57 -15.62
CA PRO A 124 -18.39 -14.57 -15.48
C PRO A 124 -18.87 -14.46 -14.03
N GLY A 125 -19.01 -13.23 -13.53
CA GLY A 125 -19.43 -12.95 -12.17
C GLY A 125 -18.51 -11.96 -11.44
N PRO A 126 -18.39 -12.08 -10.10
CA PRO A 126 -17.66 -11.12 -9.29
C PRO A 126 -16.16 -11.28 -9.43
N VAL A 127 -15.49 -10.22 -9.86
CA VAL A 127 -14.03 -10.06 -9.86
C VAL A 127 -13.66 -9.20 -8.65
N PRO A 128 -12.82 -9.70 -7.72
CA PRO A 128 -12.37 -8.92 -6.59
C PRO A 128 -11.40 -7.83 -7.03
N ILE A 129 -11.52 -6.67 -6.40
CA ILE A 129 -10.56 -5.58 -6.46
C ILE A 129 -10.06 -5.37 -5.04
N GLU A 130 -8.79 -5.71 -4.83
CA GLU A 130 -8.06 -5.49 -3.60
C GLU A 130 -6.98 -4.44 -3.84
N LEU A 131 -6.88 -3.48 -2.94
CA LEU A 131 -6.05 -2.29 -3.10
C LEU A 131 -5.21 -2.05 -1.87
N THR A 132 -4.07 -1.40 -2.06
CA THR A 132 -3.31 -0.77 -0.99
C THR A 132 -2.91 0.63 -1.41
N THR A 133 -2.77 1.52 -0.43
CA THR A 133 -2.39 2.91 -0.65
C THR A 133 -1.24 3.31 0.26
N GLU A 134 -0.40 4.22 -0.23
CA GLU A 134 0.59 4.92 0.59
C GLU A 134 0.28 6.41 0.57
N PHE A 135 0.46 7.08 1.73
CA PHE A 135 0.20 8.52 1.89
C PHE A 135 -1.21 8.96 1.49
N PHE A 136 -2.18 8.05 1.59
CA PHE A 136 -3.58 8.28 1.30
C PHE A 136 -4.45 7.34 2.13
N GLU A 137 -5.38 7.89 2.89
CA GLU A 137 -6.29 7.10 3.73
C GLU A 137 -7.70 7.17 3.16
N ILE A 138 -8.19 6.06 2.59
CA ILE A 138 -9.51 6.01 1.95
C ILE A 138 -10.64 6.24 2.98
N SER A 139 -10.40 5.89 4.24
CA SER A 139 -11.38 6.06 5.32
C SER A 139 -11.51 7.50 5.82
N GLU A 140 -10.61 8.42 5.43
CA GLU A 140 -10.62 9.80 5.90
C GLU A 140 -11.44 10.72 4.97
N GLY A 141 -12.36 11.49 5.57
CA GLY A 141 -13.05 12.59 4.90
C GLY A 141 -13.92 12.15 3.71
N GLN A 142 -13.59 12.65 2.52
CA GLN A 142 -14.29 12.35 1.27
C GLN A 142 -13.50 11.49 0.28
N ASN A 143 -12.36 10.97 0.73
CA ASN A 143 -11.48 10.15 -0.09
C ASN A 143 -12.21 8.93 -0.65
N GLU A 144 -11.96 8.64 -1.93
CA GLU A 144 -12.60 7.55 -2.64
C GLU A 144 -11.66 6.97 -3.71
N VAL A 145 -12.03 5.78 -4.17
CA VAL A 145 -11.44 5.10 -5.32
C VAL A 145 -12.41 5.22 -6.48
N GLN A 146 -11.90 5.61 -7.65
CA GLN A 146 -12.65 5.64 -8.90
C GLN A 146 -12.17 4.50 -9.80
N VAL A 147 -13.13 3.72 -10.31
CA VAL A 147 -12.85 2.66 -11.28
C VAL A 147 -13.44 3.04 -12.62
N ILE A 148 -12.61 2.95 -13.65
CA ILE A 148 -12.92 3.24 -15.04
C ILE A 148 -12.70 1.94 -15.80
N ILE A 149 -13.71 1.48 -16.54
CA ILE A 149 -13.64 0.24 -17.31
C ILE A 149 -13.70 0.59 -18.79
N ASN A 150 -12.69 0.18 -19.55
CA ASN A 150 -12.57 0.46 -20.99
C ASN A 150 -12.69 1.96 -21.32
N GLY A 151 -12.22 2.83 -20.42
CA GLY A 151 -12.28 4.29 -20.57
C GLY A 151 -13.57 4.95 -20.08
N GLU A 152 -14.58 4.16 -19.69
CA GLU A 152 -15.85 4.68 -19.16
C GLU A 152 -15.87 4.62 -17.63
N PRO A 153 -16.20 5.73 -16.92
CA PRO A 153 -16.36 5.71 -15.47
C PRO A 153 -17.42 4.69 -15.06
N TRP A 154 -17.05 3.74 -14.19
CA TRP A 154 -17.93 2.64 -13.80
C TRP A 154 -18.49 2.81 -12.39
N THR A 155 -17.62 2.92 -11.38
CA THR A 155 -18.07 3.11 -9.99
C THR A 155 -17.08 3.91 -9.17
N ARG A 156 -17.53 4.27 -7.96
CA ARG A 156 -16.73 4.88 -6.92
C ARG A 156 -16.99 4.18 -5.59
N PHE A 157 -15.97 4.04 -4.76
CA PHE A 157 -16.11 3.43 -3.43
C PHE A 157 -15.07 3.90 -2.43
N ARG A 158 -15.40 3.72 -1.14
CA ARG A 158 -14.55 4.09 0.00
C ARG A 158 -14.13 2.87 0.81
N ALA A 159 -13.42 1.96 0.15
CA ALA A 159 -12.95 0.71 0.75
C ALA A 159 -11.65 0.27 0.05
N TYR A 160 -10.86 -0.56 0.74
CA TYR A 160 -9.67 -1.20 0.17
C TYR A 160 -10.01 -2.47 -0.63
N GLU A 161 -11.22 -3.00 -0.47
CA GLU A 161 -11.68 -4.21 -1.13
C GLU A 161 -13.11 -4.01 -1.67
N ARG A 162 -13.35 -4.47 -2.90
CA ARG A 162 -14.69 -4.52 -3.50
C ARG A 162 -14.74 -5.51 -4.66
N SER A 163 -15.88 -6.15 -4.89
CA SER A 163 -16.10 -6.94 -6.11
C SER A 163 -16.85 -6.15 -7.20
N ILE A 164 -16.43 -6.35 -8.45
CA ILE A 164 -17.11 -5.86 -9.67
C ILE A 164 -17.70 -7.06 -10.41
N VAL A 165 -18.96 -6.97 -10.80
CA VAL A 165 -19.63 -8.06 -11.55
C VAL A 165 -19.46 -7.84 -13.05
N PHE A 166 -18.93 -8.85 -13.74
CA PHE A 166 -18.82 -8.90 -15.19
C PHE A 166 -19.70 -10.02 -15.76
N ASP A 167 -20.74 -9.65 -16.50
CA ASP A 167 -21.72 -10.60 -17.05
C ASP A 167 -21.38 -11.08 -18.47
N GLN A 168 -20.48 -10.37 -19.17
CA GLN A 168 -20.11 -10.69 -20.54
C GLN A 168 -18.65 -11.16 -20.61
N PRO A 169 -18.35 -12.17 -21.44
CA PRO A 169 -16.97 -12.55 -21.68
C PRO A 169 -16.26 -11.50 -22.52
N GLY A 170 -14.96 -11.32 -22.26
CA GLY A 170 -14.15 -10.34 -22.98
C GLY A 170 -12.90 -9.94 -22.21
N VAL A 171 -12.08 -9.13 -22.86
CA VAL A 171 -10.92 -8.49 -22.20
C VAL A 171 -11.35 -7.10 -21.76
N TYR A 172 -11.10 -6.79 -20.49
CA TYR A 172 -11.43 -5.50 -19.88
C TYR A 172 -10.15 -4.80 -19.44
N THR A 173 -10.10 -3.49 -19.66
CA THR A 173 -9.09 -2.61 -19.10
C THR A 173 -9.68 -1.89 -17.90
N LEU A 174 -9.09 -2.11 -16.72
CA LEU A 174 -9.48 -1.45 -15.48
C LEU A 174 -8.44 -0.38 -15.17
N ASP A 175 -8.87 0.87 -15.21
CA ASP A 175 -8.10 2.01 -14.70
C ASP A 175 -8.66 2.37 -13.32
N VAL A 176 -7.87 2.16 -12.28
CA VAL A 176 -8.22 2.47 -10.89
C VAL A 176 -7.38 3.66 -10.44
N ARG A 177 -8.02 4.67 -9.84
CA ARG A 177 -7.32 5.85 -9.30
C ARG A 177 -7.95 6.34 -8.01
N LEU A 178 -7.18 7.08 -7.23
CA LEU A 178 -7.63 7.76 -6.02
C LEU A 178 -8.27 9.11 -6.36
N ALA A 179 -9.15 9.58 -5.48
CA ALA A 179 -9.74 10.92 -5.54
C ALA A 179 -10.01 11.44 -4.12
N ARG A 180 -9.75 12.73 -3.86
CA ARG A 180 -10.02 13.35 -2.55
C ARG A 180 -11.49 13.69 -2.35
N SER A 181 -12.19 13.92 -3.47
CA SER A 181 -13.64 14.10 -3.56
C SER A 181 -14.08 13.79 -4.99
N GLU A 182 -15.39 13.82 -5.24
CA GLU A 182 -15.95 13.60 -6.58
C GLU A 182 -15.35 14.55 -7.64
N ASP A 183 -15.08 15.80 -7.25
CA ASP A 183 -14.58 16.86 -8.12
C ASP A 183 -13.05 17.02 -8.09
N ASP A 184 -12.34 16.22 -7.29
CA ASP A 184 -10.88 16.30 -7.11
C ASP A 184 -10.20 14.93 -7.31
N PRO A 185 -10.16 14.42 -8.56
CA PRO A 185 -9.47 13.18 -8.89
C PRO A 185 -7.94 13.37 -8.85
N LEU A 186 -7.23 12.29 -8.50
CA LEU A 186 -5.76 12.24 -8.49
C LEU A 186 -5.26 11.41 -9.68
N PRO A 187 -5.19 11.98 -10.90
CA PRO A 187 -4.85 11.23 -12.11
C PRO A 187 -3.48 10.56 -12.07
N GLU A 188 -2.53 11.12 -11.30
CA GLU A 188 -1.20 10.58 -11.09
C GLU A 188 -1.19 9.23 -10.35
N THR A 189 -2.29 8.88 -9.67
CA THR A 189 -2.45 7.61 -8.96
C THR A 189 -3.05 6.51 -9.83
N THR A 190 -3.26 6.76 -11.13
CA THR A 190 -3.93 5.81 -12.02
C THR A 190 -3.09 4.56 -12.23
N THR A 191 -3.61 3.41 -11.79
CA THR A 191 -3.04 2.09 -12.02
C THR A 191 -3.95 1.32 -12.99
N ARG A 192 -3.34 0.77 -14.04
CA ARG A 192 -4.02 0.01 -15.10
C ARG A 192 -3.76 -1.47 -14.95
N VAL A 193 -4.81 -2.28 -15.02
CA VAL A 193 -4.74 -3.74 -15.16
C VAL A 193 -5.68 -4.22 -16.24
N HIS A 194 -5.28 -5.26 -16.96
CA HIS A 194 -6.11 -5.95 -17.95
C HIS A 194 -6.57 -7.27 -17.34
N ILE A 195 -7.84 -7.61 -17.51
CA ILE A 195 -8.37 -8.91 -17.11
C ILE A 195 -9.11 -9.57 -18.26
N ALA A 196 -9.20 -10.88 -18.25
CA ALA A 196 -10.03 -11.65 -19.15
C ALA A 196 -11.21 -12.28 -18.40
N VAL A 197 -12.43 -12.08 -18.89
CA VAL A 197 -13.62 -12.79 -18.42
C VAL A 197 -13.93 -13.89 -19.43
N GLU A 198 -13.91 -15.14 -18.97
CA GLU A 198 -14.10 -16.32 -19.80
C GLU A 198 -15.55 -16.44 -20.28
N ALA A 199 -15.75 -17.08 -21.44
CA ALA A 199 -17.09 -17.46 -21.86
C ALA A 199 -17.67 -18.45 -20.84
N PRO A 200 -18.97 -18.34 -20.47
CA PRO A 200 -19.60 -19.36 -19.65
C PRO A 200 -19.38 -20.70 -20.35
N ALA A 201 -18.80 -21.66 -19.62
CA ALA A 201 -18.62 -23.00 -20.15
C ALA A 201 -19.97 -23.47 -20.68
N ALA A 202 -20.07 -23.70 -21.98
CA ALA A 202 -21.28 -24.27 -22.55
C ALA A 202 -21.54 -25.56 -21.79
N GLU A 203 -22.62 -25.63 -21.02
CA GLU A 203 -23.09 -26.91 -20.50
C GLU A 203 -23.22 -27.81 -21.72
N ALA A 204 -22.38 -28.84 -21.79
CA ALA A 204 -22.51 -29.86 -22.80
C ALA A 204 -23.86 -30.52 -22.55
N VAL A 205 -24.89 -30.05 -23.25
CA VAL A 205 -26.17 -30.75 -23.35
C VAL A 205 -25.82 -32.05 -24.05
N ALA A 206 -25.55 -33.09 -23.26
CA ALA A 206 -25.41 -34.44 -23.76
C ALA A 206 -26.74 -34.80 -24.39
N ASP A 207 -26.82 -34.71 -25.70
CA ASP A 207 -27.97 -35.16 -26.45
C ASP A 207 -28.07 -36.69 -26.29
N PRO A 208 -29.08 -37.23 -25.59
CA PRO A 208 -29.23 -38.67 -25.42
C PRO A 208 -29.60 -39.39 -26.72
N SER A 209 -29.75 -38.69 -27.84
CA SER A 209 -30.14 -39.26 -29.13
C SER A 209 -28.99 -39.71 -30.03
N SER A 210 -27.72 -39.54 -29.64
CA SER A 210 -26.58 -40.12 -30.37
C SER A 210 -26.40 -41.62 -30.08
N VAL A 211 -27.39 -42.43 -30.47
CA VAL A 211 -27.22 -43.88 -30.58
C VAL A 211 -26.30 -44.14 -31.77
N ILE A 212 -25.04 -44.47 -31.51
CA ILE A 212 -24.10 -44.91 -32.55
C ILE A 212 -24.63 -46.24 -33.12
N THR A 213 -25.34 -46.19 -34.25
CA THR A 213 -25.75 -47.38 -34.99
C THR A 213 -24.57 -47.92 -35.78
N VAL A 214 -23.76 -48.76 -35.14
CA VAL A 214 -22.66 -49.48 -35.81
C VAL A 214 -23.26 -50.51 -36.78
N ASN A 215 -23.15 -50.26 -38.08
CA ASN A 215 -23.56 -51.17 -39.15
C ASN A 215 -22.78 -52.50 -39.06
N THR A 216 -23.42 -53.63 -39.39
CA THR A 216 -22.82 -54.98 -39.52
C THR A 216 -21.45 -54.97 -40.20
N THR A 217 -21.24 -54.17 -41.24
CA THR A 217 -19.96 -54.07 -41.95
C THR A 217 -18.85 -53.46 -41.07
N GLN A 218 -19.17 -52.48 -40.22
CA GLN A 218 -18.23 -51.89 -39.26
C GLN A 218 -17.92 -52.83 -38.09
N ARG A 219 -18.88 -53.67 -37.68
CA ARG A 219 -18.65 -54.70 -36.65
C ARG A 219 -17.65 -55.75 -37.13
N ILE A 220 -17.74 -56.15 -38.40
CA ILE A 220 -16.78 -57.09 -39.01
C ILE A 220 -15.39 -56.46 -39.07
N LEU A 221 -15.29 -55.18 -39.44
CA LEU A 221 -14.03 -54.45 -39.51
C LEU A 221 -13.36 -54.31 -38.14
N LEU A 222 -14.13 -54.03 -37.09
CA LEU A 222 -13.65 -53.99 -35.69
C LEU A 222 -13.19 -55.37 -35.20
N ALA A 223 -13.90 -56.44 -35.55
CA ALA A 223 -13.50 -57.80 -35.20
C ALA A 223 -12.19 -58.21 -35.91
N ILE A 224 -12.03 -57.87 -37.18
CA ILE A 224 -10.79 -58.12 -37.94
C ILE A 224 -9.63 -57.33 -37.34
N LEU A 225 -9.85 -56.07 -36.97
CA LEU A 225 -8.83 -55.23 -36.33
C LEU A 225 -8.40 -55.80 -34.97
N ALA A 226 -9.34 -56.29 -34.16
CA ALA A 226 -9.04 -56.91 -32.88
C ALA A 226 -8.22 -58.21 -33.03
N VAL A 227 -8.55 -59.05 -34.02
CA VAL A 227 -7.80 -60.28 -34.32
C VAL A 227 -6.40 -59.96 -34.88
N ALA A 228 -6.29 -58.94 -35.74
CA ALA A 228 -5.01 -58.49 -36.27
C ALA A 228 -4.08 -57.97 -35.15
N LEU A 229 -4.62 -57.21 -34.19
CA LEU A 229 -3.87 -56.72 -33.04
C LEU A 229 -3.45 -57.85 -32.09
N LEU A 230 -4.31 -58.85 -31.86
CA LEU A 230 -3.95 -60.04 -31.07
C LEU A 230 -2.89 -60.91 -31.75
N GLY A 231 -2.96 -61.06 -33.08
CA GLY A 231 -1.93 -61.77 -33.86
C GLY A 231 -0.58 -61.05 -33.85
N LEU A 232 -0.58 -59.72 -33.92
CA LEU A 232 0.63 -58.91 -33.82
C LEU A 232 1.27 -59.02 -32.42
N GLY A 233 0.46 -59.03 -31.36
CA GLY A 233 0.91 -59.22 -29.98
C GLY A 233 1.55 -60.59 -29.73
N TYR A 234 1.02 -61.65 -30.36
CA TYR A 234 1.59 -62.99 -30.26
C TYR A 234 2.94 -63.12 -31.01
N TRP A 235 3.09 -62.43 -32.15
CA TRP A 235 4.32 -62.44 -32.94
C TRP A 235 5.45 -61.61 -32.30
N LEU A 236 5.12 -60.60 -31.51
CA LEU A 236 6.08 -59.74 -30.78
C LEU A 236 6.54 -60.30 -29.41
N GLY A 237 6.17 -61.53 -29.06
CA GLY A 237 6.84 -62.27 -27.98
C GLY A 237 6.50 -61.85 -26.54
N LEU A 238 5.40 -61.14 -26.30
CA LEU A 238 4.86 -60.96 -24.95
C LEU A 238 4.13 -62.24 -24.52
N ARG A 239 4.88 -63.22 -24.00
CA ARG A 239 4.27 -64.35 -23.29
C ARG A 239 3.67 -63.82 -21.97
N PRO A 240 2.40 -64.10 -21.65
CA PRO A 240 1.94 -63.94 -20.28
C PRO A 240 2.72 -64.90 -19.38
N ASP A 241 3.33 -64.38 -18.32
CA ASP A 241 4.02 -65.19 -17.31
C ASP A 241 3.04 -66.21 -16.70
N PRO A 242 3.43 -67.49 -16.55
CA PRO A 242 2.67 -68.40 -15.70
C PRO A 242 2.79 -67.95 -14.25
N ALA A 243 1.64 -67.78 -13.60
CA ALA A 243 1.57 -67.47 -12.17
C ALA A 243 2.39 -68.49 -11.35
N PRO A 244 3.13 -68.07 -10.31
CA PRO A 244 3.80 -68.99 -9.41
C PRO A 244 2.76 -69.77 -8.61
N GLY A 245 2.80 -71.09 -8.71
CA GLY A 245 1.97 -72.00 -7.92
C GLY A 245 2.53 -72.21 -6.52
N ALA A 246 1.67 -72.04 -5.52
CA ALA A 246 1.39 -72.93 -4.39
C ALA A 246 0.48 -72.19 -3.40
#